data_AF-A0A4D8PUB8-F1
#
_entry.id   AF-A0A4D8PUB8-F1
#
_cell.length_a   1.000
_cell.length_b   1.000
_cell.length_c   1.000
_cell.angle_alpha   90.00
_cell.angle_beta   90.00
_cell.angle_gamma   90.00
#
_symmetry.space_group_name_H-M   'P 1'
#
loop_
_entity.id
_entity.type
_entity.pdbx_description
1 polymer ?
#
loop_
_entity_poly.entity_id
_entity_poly.type
_entity_poly.pdbx_seq_one_letter_code
_entity_poly.pdbx_strand_id
1 'polypeptide(L)'
;MTRITGYKRGVLLRALRVIADAEVEGRSLPARDLATALGMAQNSGHGLRKDLVDEGWLVIHEQGGGGRPSRTSVTDTGWEAIGGRKAVSPHAGARKCLCCGRVFESAWAGNRICGNCRQTDAYRGNGLDGAYQVPL
;
A
#
# COMPACT_ATOMS: atom_id res chain seq x y z
N MET A 1 -16.61 18.68 11.08
CA MET A 1 -15.26 19.00 10.55
C MET A 1 -15.36 19.16 9.05
N THR A 2 -15.29 20.39 8.57
CA THR A 2 -15.50 20.74 7.16
C THR A 2 -14.20 20.49 6.39
N ARG A 3 -14.20 19.61 5.39
CA ARG A 3 -13.02 19.37 4.52
C ARG A 3 -12.82 20.60 3.63
N ILE A 4 -11.82 21.42 3.93
CA ILE A 4 -11.59 22.71 3.23
C ILE A 4 -10.84 22.53 1.89
N THR A 5 -10.18 21.39 1.65
CA THR A 5 -9.55 21.10 0.35
C THR A 5 -9.48 19.60 0.13
N GLY A 6 -10.42 19.03 -0.61
CA GLY A 6 -10.38 17.64 -1.03
C GLY A 6 -10.70 17.52 -2.52
N TYR A 7 -10.03 16.60 -3.22
CA TYR A 7 -10.37 16.33 -4.61
C TYR A 7 -11.83 15.87 -4.71
N LYS A 8 -12.50 16.21 -5.83
CA LYS A 8 -13.86 15.72 -6.10
C LYS A 8 -13.88 14.19 -6.02
N ARG A 9 -14.93 13.60 -5.42
CA ARG A 9 -15.06 12.15 -5.26
C ARG A 9 -14.80 11.36 -6.56
N GLY A 10 -15.30 11.84 -7.70
CA GLY A 10 -15.05 11.20 -9.00
C GLY A 10 -13.57 11.15 -9.41
N VAL A 11 -12.77 12.15 -9.02
CA VAL A 11 -11.32 12.14 -9.23
C VAL A 11 -10.66 11.11 -8.32
N LEU A 12 -11.08 11.03 -7.05
CA LEU A 12 -10.56 10.04 -6.10
C LEU A 12 -10.88 8.61 -6.57
N LEU A 13 -12.09 8.34 -7.07
CA LEU A 13 -12.44 7.01 -7.59
C LEU A 13 -11.60 6.64 -8.82
N ARG A 14 -11.34 7.58 -9.73
CA ARG A 14 -10.42 7.33 -10.85
C ARG A 14 -8.99 7.09 -10.37
N ALA A 15 -8.50 7.89 -9.42
CA ALA A 15 -7.18 7.70 -8.83
C ALA A 15 -7.04 6.33 -8.16
N LEU A 16 -8.06 5.94 -7.38
CA LEU A 16 -8.14 4.65 -6.72
C LEU A 16 -8.13 3.50 -7.72
N ARG A 17 -8.85 3.64 -8.83
CA ARG A 17 -8.86 2.64 -9.90
C ARG A 17 -7.47 2.43 -10.51
N VAL A 18 -6.74 3.51 -10.80
CA VAL A 18 -5.38 3.42 -11.34
C VAL A 18 -4.43 2.71 -10.36
N ILE A 19 -4.55 2.97 -9.06
CA ILE A 19 -3.76 2.25 -8.03
C ILE A 19 -4.17 0.78 -7.96
N ALA A 20 -5.47 0.49 -8.01
CA ALA A 20 -6.01 -0.86 -7.96
C ALA A 20 -5.50 -1.72 -9.14
N ASP A 21 -5.52 -1.17 -10.36
CA ASP A 21 -5.01 -1.87 -11.56
C ASP A 21 -3.49 -2.12 -11.43
N ALA A 22 -2.72 -1.13 -10.94
CA ALA A 22 -1.29 -1.31 -10.67
C ALA A 22 -1.02 -2.39 -9.60
N GLU A 23 -1.84 -2.46 -8.55
CA GLU A 23 -1.75 -3.48 -7.50
C GLU A 23 -2.03 -4.89 -8.04
N VAL A 24 -3.03 -5.04 -8.91
CA VAL A 24 -3.35 -6.33 -9.56
C VAL A 24 -2.17 -6.81 -10.41
N GLU A 25 -1.46 -5.90 -11.07
CA GLU A 25 -0.24 -6.20 -11.81
C GLU A 25 1.00 -6.41 -10.91
N GLY A 26 0.85 -6.31 -9.58
CA GLY A 26 1.94 -6.45 -8.63
C GLY A 26 2.94 -5.28 -8.64
N ARG A 27 2.57 -4.14 -9.25
CA ARG A 27 3.40 -2.95 -9.36
C ARG A 27 3.05 -1.95 -8.26
N SER A 28 4.05 -1.22 -7.77
CA SER A 28 3.84 -0.04 -6.93
C SER A 28 3.83 1.19 -7.81
N LEU A 29 2.73 1.93 -7.81
CA LEU A 29 2.64 3.19 -8.53
C LEU A 29 3.34 4.29 -7.74
N PRO A 30 4.13 5.20 -8.35
CA PRO A 30 4.59 6.44 -7.71
C PRO A 30 3.49 7.52 -7.64
N ALA A 31 3.61 8.48 -6.73
CA ALA A 31 2.65 9.58 -6.61
C ALA A 31 2.61 10.46 -7.88
N ARG A 32 3.78 10.79 -8.45
CA ARG A 32 3.87 11.53 -9.71
C ARG A 32 3.18 10.81 -10.88
N ASP A 33 3.36 9.50 -10.98
CA ASP A 33 2.83 8.71 -12.09
C ASP A 33 1.31 8.55 -11.96
N LEU A 34 0.79 8.50 -10.72
CA LEU A 34 -0.64 8.59 -10.45
C LEU A 34 -1.24 9.90 -10.97
N ALA A 35 -0.60 11.04 -10.70
CA ALA A 35 -1.08 12.33 -11.21
C ALA A 35 -1.00 12.40 -12.75
N THR A 36 0.09 11.92 -13.34
CA THR A 36 0.25 11.82 -14.80
C THR A 36 -0.84 10.96 -15.44
N ALA A 37 -1.15 9.81 -14.86
CA ALA A 37 -2.21 8.92 -15.35
C ALA A 37 -3.61 9.57 -15.34
N LEU A 38 -3.80 10.59 -14.51
CA LEU A 38 -5.04 11.37 -14.43
C LEU A 38 -5.01 12.67 -15.24
N GLY A 39 -3.92 12.95 -15.96
CA GLY A 39 -3.71 14.21 -16.69
C GLY A 39 -3.56 15.42 -15.77
N MET A 40 -3.06 15.22 -14.55
CA MET A 40 -2.93 16.26 -13.52
C MET A 40 -1.47 16.68 -13.33
N ALA A 41 -1.25 17.85 -12.71
CA ALA A 41 0.09 18.29 -12.36
C ALA A 41 0.76 17.30 -11.39
N GLN A 42 2.02 16.95 -11.63
CA GLN A 42 2.71 15.83 -10.94
C GLN A 42 2.73 15.97 -9.41
N ASN A 43 2.73 17.20 -8.88
CA ASN A 43 2.65 17.51 -7.45
C ASN A 43 1.30 17.14 -6.80
N SER A 44 0.26 16.92 -7.60
CA SER A 44 -1.10 16.59 -7.13
C SER A 44 -1.18 15.17 -6.53
N GLY A 45 -0.26 14.28 -6.92
CA GLY A 45 -0.30 12.87 -6.56
C GLY A 45 -0.23 12.59 -5.06
N HIS A 46 0.53 13.40 -4.31
CA HIS A 46 0.62 13.26 -2.85
C HIS A 46 -0.70 13.62 -2.17
N GLY A 47 -1.37 14.69 -2.64
CA GLY A 47 -2.69 15.07 -2.15
C GLY A 47 -3.74 14.01 -2.44
N LEU A 48 -3.73 13.43 -3.65
CA LEU A 48 -4.64 12.34 -4.01
C LEU A 48 -4.48 11.13 -3.08
N ARG A 49 -3.23 10.72 -2.80
CA ARG A 49 -2.98 9.62 -1.86
C ARG A 49 -3.44 9.92 -0.45
N LYS A 50 -3.18 11.14 0.02
CA LYS A 50 -3.63 11.58 1.34
C LYS A 50 -5.14 11.49 1.45
N ASP A 51 -5.87 12.03 0.48
CA ASP A 51 -7.34 11.98 0.47
C ASP A 51 -7.84 10.52 0.41
N LEU A 52 -7.22 9.65 -0.39
CA LEU A 52 -7.59 8.22 -0.43
C LEU A 52 -7.33 7.48 0.89
N VAL A 53 -6.29 7.84 1.62
CA VAL A 53 -6.00 7.31 2.96
C VAL A 53 -6.99 7.86 3.98
N ASP A 54 -7.31 9.15 3.92
CA ASP A 54 -8.28 9.81 4.79
C ASP A 54 -9.70 9.27 4.57
N GLU A 55 -10.03 8.77 3.36
CA GLU A 55 -11.27 8.04 3.06
C GLU A 55 -11.24 6.56 3.49
N GLY A 56 -10.10 6.06 3.96
CA GLY A 56 -9.92 4.65 4.30
C GLY A 56 -9.87 3.70 3.10
N TRP A 57 -9.80 4.21 1.88
CA TRP A 57 -9.76 3.41 0.64
C TRP A 57 -8.36 2.92 0.28
N LEU A 58 -7.32 3.52 0.86
CA LEU A 58 -5.93 3.19 0.62
C LEU A 58 -5.16 3.08 1.94
N VAL A 59 -4.25 2.11 2.02
CA VAL A 59 -3.27 1.99 3.11
C VAL A 59 -1.87 2.12 2.54
N ILE A 60 -1.02 2.88 3.21
CA ILE A 60 0.41 2.96 2.91
C ILE A 60 1.14 2.00 3.87
N HIS A 61 1.73 0.94 3.32
CA HIS A 61 2.47 -0.04 4.10
C HIS A 61 3.91 0.41 4.37
N GLU A 62 4.54 1.01 3.37
CA GLU A 62 5.91 1.50 3.45
C GLU A 62 5.96 2.88 2.79
N GLN A 63 6.39 3.89 3.55
CA GLN A 63 6.62 5.21 2.97
C GLN A 63 7.80 5.14 2.00
N GLY A 64 7.62 5.77 0.84
CA GLY A 64 8.69 5.89 -0.14
C GLY A 64 9.69 6.96 0.27
N GLY A 65 10.92 6.87 -0.25
CA GLY A 65 11.99 7.85 -0.03
C GLY A 65 13.10 7.69 -1.06
N GLY A 66 13.85 8.77 -1.34
CA GLY A 66 15.03 8.71 -2.22
C GLY A 66 14.79 8.13 -3.62
N GLY A 67 13.62 8.40 -4.22
CA GLY A 67 13.25 7.88 -5.55
C GLY A 67 12.49 6.55 -5.55
N ARG A 68 12.31 5.90 -4.40
CA ARG A 68 11.48 4.67 -4.27
C ARG A 68 10.01 5.04 -4.07
N PRO A 69 9.06 4.45 -4.83
CA PRO A 69 7.64 4.69 -4.60
C PRO A 69 7.19 4.14 -3.25
N SER A 70 6.23 4.81 -2.62
CA SER A 70 5.57 4.25 -1.43
C SER A 70 4.82 3.00 -1.82
N ARG A 71 4.90 1.97 -0.97
CA ARG A 71 4.17 0.73 -1.16
C ARG A 71 2.79 0.88 -0.57
N THR A 72 1.78 0.78 -1.41
CA THR A 72 0.38 1.00 -1.04
C THR A 72 -0.47 -0.21 -1.39
N SER A 73 -1.57 -0.39 -0.66
CA SER A 73 -2.60 -1.36 -1.00
C SER A 73 -3.99 -0.76 -0.85
N VAL A 74 -4.87 -1.12 -1.78
CA VAL A 74 -6.28 -0.78 -1.77
C VAL A 74 -6.97 -1.65 -0.72
N THR A 75 -7.75 -1.00 0.16
CA THR A 75 -8.51 -1.68 1.21
C THR A 75 -9.75 -2.35 0.62
N ASP A 76 -10.39 -3.23 1.38
CA ASP A 76 -11.65 -3.85 0.95
C ASP A 76 -12.72 -2.78 0.66
N THR A 77 -12.82 -1.76 1.53
CA THR A 77 -13.69 -0.59 1.30
C THR A 77 -13.32 0.21 0.04
N GLY A 78 -12.04 0.26 -0.32
CA GLY A 78 -11.59 0.89 -1.56
C GLY A 78 -11.99 0.10 -2.80
N TRP A 79 -11.90 -1.24 -2.74
CA TRP A 79 -12.39 -2.13 -3.80
C TRP A 79 -13.91 -2.02 -3.98
N GLU A 80 -14.66 -1.99 -2.88
CA GLU A 80 -16.11 -1.74 -2.90
C GLU A 80 -16.45 -0.38 -3.52
N ALA A 81 -15.69 0.67 -3.18
CA ALA A 81 -15.92 2.03 -3.69
C ALA A 81 -15.77 2.13 -5.22
N ILE A 82 -14.92 1.32 -5.84
CA ILE A 82 -14.75 1.25 -7.30
C ILE A 82 -15.58 0.13 -7.96
N GLY A 83 -16.48 -0.52 -7.21
CA GLY A 83 -17.33 -1.61 -7.70
C GLY A 83 -16.57 -2.89 -8.07
N GLY A 84 -15.35 -3.06 -7.55
CA GLY A 84 -14.50 -4.23 -7.78
C GLY A 84 -14.46 -5.16 -6.58
N ARG A 85 -13.82 -6.32 -6.75
CA ARG A 85 -13.39 -7.17 -5.64
C ARG A 85 -11.88 -7.29 -5.68
N LYS A 86 -11.25 -7.26 -4.49
CA LYS A 86 -9.82 -7.50 -4.36
C LYS A 86 -9.50 -8.86 -4.98
N ALA A 87 -8.72 -8.86 -6.07
CA ALA A 87 -8.14 -10.10 -6.55
C ALA A 87 -7.19 -10.60 -5.45
N VAL A 88 -7.40 -11.83 -4.97
CA VAL A 88 -6.44 -12.49 -4.09
C VAL A 88 -5.14 -12.58 -4.90
N SER A 89 -4.14 -11.77 -4.56
CA SER A 89 -2.85 -11.83 -5.24
C SER A 89 -2.38 -13.29 -5.21
N PRO A 90 -1.93 -13.89 -6.32
CA PRO A 90 -1.39 -15.26 -6.31
C PRO A 90 -0.15 -15.39 -5.41
N HIS A 91 0.41 -14.26 -4.95
CA HIS A 91 1.51 -14.20 -4.01
C HIS A 91 1.11 -13.73 -2.60
N ALA A 92 -0.16 -13.40 -2.38
CA ALA A 92 -0.76 -13.28 -1.06
C ALA A 92 -1.21 -14.67 -0.61
N GLY A 93 -0.89 -15.03 0.63
CA GLY A 93 -1.19 -16.37 1.15
C GLY A 93 -0.57 -16.63 2.50
N ALA A 94 -0.96 -17.74 3.11
CA ALA A 94 -0.45 -18.18 4.41
C ALA A 94 1.06 -18.44 4.35
N ARG A 95 1.84 -17.70 5.15
CA ARG A 95 3.31 -17.83 5.22
C ARG A 95 3.80 -17.81 6.65
N LYS A 96 4.92 -18.50 6.91
CA LYS A 96 5.59 -18.42 8.21
C LYS A 96 6.32 -17.08 8.35
N CYS A 97 6.10 -16.43 9.49
CA CYS A 97 6.83 -15.23 9.90
C CYS A 97 8.29 -15.58 10.18
N LEU A 98 9.24 -14.82 9.61
CA LEU A 98 10.67 -15.03 9.86
C LEU A 98 11.11 -14.59 11.26
N CYS A 99 10.31 -13.79 11.97
CA CYS A 99 10.62 -13.35 13.33
C CYS A 99 10.11 -14.34 14.39
N CYS A 100 8.88 -14.86 14.25
CA CYS A 100 8.24 -15.67 15.30
C CYS A 100 7.75 -17.06 14.84
N GLY A 101 8.00 -17.44 13.58
CA GLY A 101 7.61 -18.73 13.01
C GLY A 101 6.11 -18.92 12.75
N ARG A 102 5.24 -18.05 13.29
CA ARG A 102 3.77 -18.16 13.14
C ARG A 102 3.35 -18.01 11.68
N VAL A 103 2.39 -18.83 11.26
CA VAL A 103 1.74 -18.66 9.96
C VAL A 103 0.84 -17.43 10.02
N PHE A 104 0.96 -16.55 9.04
CA PHE A 104 0.13 -15.36 8.89
C PHE A 104 -0.24 -15.15 7.42
N GLU A 105 -1.34 -14.46 7.17
CA GLU A 105 -1.73 -14.08 5.81
C GLU A 105 -0.80 -12.97 5.31
N SER A 106 0.08 -13.36 4.38
CA SER A 106 1.01 -12.47 3.74
C SER A 106 0.26 -11.57 2.76
N ALA A 107 0.28 -10.27 3.00
CA ALA A 107 -0.36 -9.31 2.11
C ALA A 107 0.31 -9.20 0.71
N TRP A 108 1.56 -9.65 0.52
CA TRP A 108 2.25 -9.67 -0.80
C TRP A 108 3.46 -10.62 -0.83
N ALA A 109 4.06 -10.80 -2.02
CA ALA A 109 5.18 -11.73 -2.27
C ALA A 109 6.44 -11.52 -1.42
N GLY A 110 6.69 -10.29 -0.98
CA GLY A 110 7.85 -9.91 -0.17
C GLY A 110 7.55 -9.82 1.33
N ASN A 111 6.28 -9.91 1.73
CA ASN A 111 5.94 -9.86 3.14
C ASN A 111 6.30 -11.19 3.80
N ARG A 112 7.22 -11.12 4.77
CA ARG A 112 7.71 -12.27 5.53
C ARG A 112 7.59 -12.08 7.04
N ILE A 113 7.01 -10.96 7.48
CA ILE A 113 6.88 -10.60 8.90
C ILE A 113 5.42 -10.33 9.22
N CYS A 114 4.89 -11.00 10.24
CA CYS A 114 3.49 -10.85 10.64
C CYS A 114 3.22 -9.48 11.26
N GLY A 115 1.94 -9.06 11.28
CA GLY A 115 1.54 -7.75 11.79
C GLY A 115 1.94 -7.49 13.25
N ASN A 116 2.01 -8.52 14.09
CA ASN A 116 2.44 -8.39 15.48
C ASN A 116 3.95 -8.11 15.59
N CYS A 117 4.77 -8.88 14.85
CA CYS A 117 6.22 -8.66 14.81
C CYS A 117 6.60 -7.37 14.08
N ARG A 118 5.74 -6.87 13.20
CA ARG A 118 5.94 -5.58 12.52
C ARG A 118 5.80 -4.38 13.46
N GLN A 119 5.10 -4.55 14.59
CA GLN A 119 4.89 -3.50 15.58
C GLN A 119 5.97 -3.45 16.66
N THR A 120 6.86 -4.45 16.73
CA THR A 120 7.92 -4.47 17.73
C THR A 120 9.05 -3.51 17.37
N ASP A 121 9.71 -2.95 18.39
CA ASP A 121 10.90 -2.11 18.22
C ASP A 121 12.03 -2.83 17.47
N ALA A 122 12.14 -4.14 17.63
CA ALA A 122 13.10 -4.97 16.91
C ALA A 122 12.93 -4.94 15.38
N TYR A 123 11.70 -4.69 14.89
CA TYR A 123 11.43 -4.50 13.46
C TYR A 123 11.47 -3.02 13.05
N ARG A 124 10.98 -2.11 13.91
CA ARG A 124 10.93 -0.66 13.61
C ARG A 124 12.29 0.03 13.70
N GLY A 125 13.22 -0.51 14.49
CA GLY A 125 14.53 0.08 14.77
C GLY A 125 15.62 -0.20 13.73
N ASN A 126 15.44 -1.18 12.84
CA ASN A 126 16.42 -1.52 11.82
C ASN A 126 15.95 -1.08 10.44
N GLY A 127 16.34 0.14 10.06
CA GLY A 127 16.39 0.53 8.66
C GLY A 127 17.29 -0.43 7.90
N LEU A 128 16.69 -1.25 7.03
CA LEU A 128 17.25 -1.97 5.88
C LEU A 128 18.79 -2.10 5.85
N ASP A 129 19.37 -3.02 6.62
CA ASP A 129 20.57 -3.75 6.22
C ASP A 129 20.68 -5.05 7.04
N GLY A 130 21.21 -6.10 6.42
CA GLY A 130 20.90 -7.51 6.71
C GLY A 130 20.98 -7.99 8.16
N ALA A 131 19.98 -8.78 8.60
CA ALA A 131 20.14 -9.95 9.49
C ALA A 131 18.75 -10.51 9.91
N TYR A 132 18.17 -11.38 9.10
CA TYR A 132 17.32 -12.44 9.64
C TYR A 132 17.92 -13.77 9.17
N GLN A 133 19.05 -14.15 9.79
CA GLN A 133 19.49 -15.54 9.76
C GLN A 133 18.49 -16.35 10.61
N VAL A 134 17.78 -17.24 9.92
CA VAL A 134 16.98 -18.30 10.54
C VAL A 134 17.95 -19.28 11.20
N PRO A 135 17.81 -19.65 12.48
CA PRO A 135 18.36 -20.91 12.95
C PRO A 135 17.60 -22.02 12.21
N LEU A 136 18.34 -22.89 11.51
CA LEU A 136 17.84 -24.19 11.05
C LEU A 136 17.49 -25.09 12.23
#